data_AF-A0A662K7P8-F1
#
_entry.id   AF-A0A662K7P8-F1
#
_cell.length_a   1.000
_cell.length_b   1.000
_cell.length_c   1.000
_cell.angle_alpha   90.00
_cell.angle_beta   90.00
_cell.angle_gamma   90.00
#
_symmetry.space_group_name_H-M   'P 1'
#
loop_
_entity.id
_entity.type
_entity.pdbx_description
1 polymer ?
#
loop_
_entity_poly.entity_id
_entity_poly.type
_entity_poly.pdbx_seq_one_letter_code
_entity_poly.pdbx_strand_id
1 'polypeptide(L)'
;MNNKRTIKFVEATIFVLSLVLSTTVISTSVTTIEKNNVHPQDGNHLGDMITHPYNGHLRIYIVEPLSRWNNADKKPYHFGFLDFALDETFSIPYSENYTKNITWSSQEAGYNNVKKNNIMVIAAVFNPEVHKKYAYPRLKTHLTLIT
;
A
#
# COMPACT_ATOMS: atom_id res chain seq x y z
N MET A 1 36.55 32.57 26.61
CA MET A 1 35.43 33.29 25.97
C MET A 1 35.17 32.70 24.59
N ASN A 2 33.91 32.39 24.31
CA ASN A 2 33.42 31.46 23.30
C ASN A 2 33.72 31.88 21.85
N ASN A 3 34.41 31.02 21.09
CA ASN A 3 34.48 31.10 19.63
C ASN A 3 33.30 30.30 19.05
N LYS A 4 32.19 30.97 18.76
CA LYS A 4 31.02 30.36 18.10
C LYS A 4 31.35 30.14 16.62
N ARG A 5 31.69 28.90 16.27
CA ARG A 5 31.73 28.45 14.88
C ARG A 5 30.30 28.34 14.35
N THR A 6 29.91 29.24 13.46
CA THR A 6 28.64 29.19 12.74
C THR A 6 28.69 28.08 11.68
N ILE A 7 27.96 26.99 11.91
CA ILE A 7 27.80 25.91 10.93
C ILE A 7 26.71 26.35 9.95
N LYS A 8 27.09 26.56 8.68
CA LYS A 8 26.13 26.81 7.59
C LYS A 8 25.56 25.48 7.13
N PHE A 9 24.26 25.27 7.31
CA PHE A 9 23.53 24.15 6.72
C PHE A 9 23.41 24.39 5.22
N VAL A 10 24.02 23.51 4.42
CA VAL A 10 23.80 23.45 2.97
C VAL A 10 22.46 22.75 2.76
N GLU A 11 21.47 23.50 2.28
CA GLU A 11 20.17 22.97 1.87
C GLU A 11 20.35 22.08 0.64
N ALA A 12 20.38 20.77 0.84
CA ALA A 12 20.30 19.80 -0.23
C ALA A 12 18.83 19.68 -0.67
N THR A 13 18.50 20.31 -1.79
CA THR A 13 17.19 20.22 -2.44
C THR A 13 16.94 18.77 -2.86
N ILE A 14 15.91 18.14 -2.28
CA ILE A 14 15.48 16.78 -2.62
C ILE A 14 14.56 16.86 -3.84
N PHE A 15 14.95 16.24 -4.95
CA PHE A 15 14.08 16.03 -6.10
C PHE A 15 13.03 14.97 -5.76
N VAL A 16 11.78 15.41 -5.57
CA VAL A 16 10.61 14.53 -5.47
C VAL A 16 10.22 14.08 -6.88
N LEU A 17 10.34 12.79 -7.15
CA LEU A 17 9.88 12.18 -8.39
C LEU A 17 8.35 12.04 -8.35
N SER A 18 7.63 13.05 -8.83
CA SER A 18 6.18 12.99 -9.03
C SER A 18 5.87 12.30 -10.35
N LEU A 19 5.33 11.08 -10.29
CA LEU A 19 4.75 10.41 -11.45
C LEU A 19 3.31 10.90 -11.64
N VAL A 20 3.10 11.82 -12.60
CA VAL A 20 1.77 12.29 -12.99
C VAL A 20 1.34 11.52 -14.26
N LEU A 21 0.45 10.54 -14.11
CA LEU A 21 -0.20 9.87 -15.24
C LEU A 21 -1.54 10.56 -15.48
N SER A 22 -1.54 11.66 -16.25
CA SER A 22 -2.76 12.30 -16.71
C SER A 22 -3.28 11.60 -17.96
N THR A 23 -4.28 10.74 -17.82
CA THR A 23 -5.11 10.32 -18.96
C THR A 23 -6.47 11.00 -18.88
N THR A 24 -6.73 11.92 -19.81
CA THR A 24 -8.05 12.54 -19.96
C THR A 24 -9.02 11.49 -20.49
N VAL A 25 -10.03 11.11 -19.72
CA VAL A 25 -11.10 10.22 -20.20
C VAL A 25 -12.31 11.08 -20.56
N ILE A 26 -12.51 11.34 -21.85
CA ILE A 26 -13.78 11.88 -22.34
C ILE A 26 -14.72 10.68 -22.47
N SER A 27 -15.69 10.55 -21.57
CA SER A 27 -16.73 9.53 -21.67
C SER A 27 -17.97 10.13 -22.34
N THR A 28 -18.36 9.59 -23.48
CA THR A 28 -19.69 9.82 -24.07
C THR A 28 -20.53 8.59 -23.77
N SER A 29 -21.69 8.77 -23.13
CA SER A 29 -22.63 7.67 -22.89
C SER A 29 -23.71 7.66 -23.95
N VAL A 30 -23.77 6.55 -24.70
CA VAL A 30 -24.90 6.16 -25.54
C VAL A 30 -25.27 4.73 -25.15
N THR A 31 -26.51 4.50 -24.73
CA THR A 31 -27.35 3.43 -25.32
C THR A 31 -28.79 3.47 -24.80
N THR A 32 -29.71 3.34 -25.76
CA THR A 32 -31.16 3.27 -25.65
C THR A 32 -31.62 1.84 -25.30
N ILE A 33 -32.40 1.75 -24.21
CA ILE A 33 -33.64 0.98 -23.92
C ILE A 33 -33.80 -0.48 -24.40
N GLU A 34 -34.12 -1.39 -23.46
CA GLU A 34 -35.44 -2.04 -23.38
C GLU A 34 -35.58 -2.92 -22.11
N LYS A 35 -36.55 -2.60 -21.25
CA LYS A 35 -37.08 -3.54 -20.25
C LYS A 35 -38.59 -3.36 -20.12
N ASN A 36 -39.32 -4.36 -20.61
CA ASN A 36 -40.76 -4.44 -20.50
C ASN A 36 -41.23 -4.69 -19.06
N ASN A 37 -42.41 -4.11 -18.80
CA ASN A 37 -43.37 -4.32 -17.72
C ASN A 37 -43.26 -3.39 -16.50
N VAL A 38 -44.17 -2.41 -16.50
CA VAL A 38 -44.35 -1.30 -15.56
C VAL A 38 -45.35 -1.65 -14.46
N HIS A 39 -45.10 -1.20 -13.22
CA HIS A 39 -46.11 -0.64 -12.31
C HIS A 39 -45.47 0.48 -11.44
N PRO A 40 -46.15 1.61 -11.14
CA PRO A 40 -45.51 2.93 -11.13
C PRO A 40 -45.07 3.52 -9.76
N GLN A 41 -43.79 3.90 -9.71
CA GLN A 41 -43.15 5.18 -9.33
C GLN A 41 -43.83 6.15 -8.33
N ASP A 42 -43.14 6.44 -7.20
CA ASP A 42 -42.97 7.80 -6.67
C ASP A 42 -41.76 7.87 -5.70
N GLY A 43 -40.90 8.88 -5.85
CA GLY A 43 -39.88 9.26 -4.87
C GLY A 43 -38.40 9.14 -5.27
N ASN A 44 -37.92 10.00 -6.19
CA ASN A 44 -36.51 10.41 -6.36
C ASN A 44 -35.45 9.33 -6.70
N HIS A 45 -35.46 8.81 -7.93
CA HIS A 45 -34.28 8.14 -8.53
C HIS A 45 -33.12 9.09 -8.90
N LEU A 46 -33.16 10.33 -8.39
CA LEU A 46 -32.04 11.28 -8.41
C LEU A 46 -31.16 11.17 -7.15
N GLY A 47 -31.59 10.37 -6.16
CA GLY A 47 -30.82 10.11 -4.95
C GLY A 47 -29.70 9.07 -5.13
N ASP A 48 -29.63 8.39 -6.27
CA ASP A 48 -28.75 7.23 -6.50
C ASP A 48 -27.53 7.53 -7.41
N MET A 49 -27.20 8.81 -7.61
CA MET A 49 -25.81 9.20 -7.88
C MET A 49 -25.03 9.25 -6.56
N ILE A 50 -25.16 8.20 -5.73
CA ILE A 50 -24.35 8.08 -4.52
C ILE A 50 -22.94 7.76 -4.97
N THR A 51 -22.11 8.79 -5.03
CA THR A 51 -20.67 8.69 -5.16
C THR A 51 -20.11 8.04 -3.89
N HIS A 52 -20.06 6.72 -3.87
CA HIS A 52 -19.57 5.99 -2.70
C HIS A 52 -18.05 6.14 -2.58
N PRO A 53 -17.51 6.55 -1.42
CA PRO A 53 -16.08 6.60 -1.21
C PRO A 53 -15.48 5.18 -1.22
N TYR A 54 -14.27 5.04 -1.76
CA TYR A 54 -13.50 3.81 -1.59
C TYR A 54 -12.94 3.76 -0.17
N ASN A 55 -13.35 2.78 0.61
CA ASN A 55 -12.74 2.49 1.90
C ASN A 55 -11.75 1.34 1.74
N GLY A 56 -10.61 1.41 2.42
CA GLY A 56 -9.60 0.36 2.35
C GLY A 56 -8.68 0.39 3.57
N HIS A 57 -7.69 -0.51 3.57
CA HIS A 57 -6.66 -0.58 4.59
C HIS A 57 -5.30 -0.41 3.93
N LEU A 58 -4.55 0.63 4.31
CA LEU A 58 -3.22 0.93 3.79
C LEU A 58 -2.17 0.44 4.78
N ARG A 59 -1.24 -0.40 4.29
CA ARG A 59 -0.04 -0.80 5.03
C ARG A 59 1.21 -0.36 4.29
N ILE A 60 2.11 0.29 5.01
CA ILE A 60 3.43 0.67 4.51
C ILE A 60 4.46 -0.07 5.33
N TYR A 61 5.08 -1.07 4.71
CA TYR A 61 6.09 -1.92 5.29
C TYR A 61 7.47 -1.30 5.08
N ILE A 62 8.28 -1.33 6.13
CA ILE A 62 9.71 -1.03 6.08
C ILE A 62 10.47 -2.35 6.11
N VAL A 63 11.29 -2.59 5.09
CA VAL A 63 12.01 -3.85 4.91
C VAL A 63 13.48 -3.63 4.57
N GLU A 64 14.32 -4.59 4.95
CA GLU A 64 15.69 -4.71 4.45
C GLU A 64 15.71 -5.64 3.23
N PRO A 65 16.11 -5.17 2.03
CA PRO A 65 16.26 -6.04 0.85
C PRO A 65 17.16 -7.24 1.10
N LEU A 66 18.25 -7.04 1.84
CA LEU A 66 19.07 -8.10 2.44
C LEU A 66 18.90 -8.06 3.96
N SER A 67 18.20 -9.04 4.51
CA SER A 67 17.86 -9.07 5.93
C SER A 67 19.09 -9.25 6.83
N ARG A 68 19.05 -8.63 8.01
CA ARG A 68 19.95 -8.98 9.13
C ARG A 68 19.77 -10.42 9.64
N TRP A 69 18.66 -11.08 9.31
CA TRP A 69 18.36 -12.45 9.73
C TRP A 69 18.78 -13.44 8.65
N ASN A 70 19.46 -14.50 9.08
CA ASN A 70 19.91 -15.56 8.18
C ASN A 70 18.93 -16.74 8.19
N ASN A 71 18.85 -17.42 7.05
CA ASN A 71 18.21 -18.71 6.91
C ASN A 71 19.10 -19.84 7.48
N ALA A 72 18.62 -21.09 7.39
CA ALA A 72 19.34 -22.27 7.86
C ALA A 72 20.73 -22.44 7.20
N ASP A 73 20.89 -21.97 5.97
CA ASP A 73 22.15 -22.02 5.21
C ASP A 73 23.09 -20.83 5.51
N LYS A 74 22.79 -20.05 6.55
CA LYS A 74 23.53 -18.83 6.93
C LYS A 74 23.51 -17.71 5.87
N LYS A 75 22.53 -17.73 4.96
CA LYS A 75 22.31 -16.67 3.96
C LYS A 75 21.21 -15.71 4.44
N PRO A 76 21.35 -14.39 4.22
CA PRO A 76 20.30 -13.43 4.52
C PRO A 76 18.96 -13.78 3.87
N TYR A 77 17.85 -13.62 4.60
CA TYR A 77 16.54 -13.57 3.96
C TYR A 77 16.42 -12.33 3.05
N HIS A 78 15.52 -12.39 2.07
CA HIS A 78 15.16 -11.24 1.25
C HIS A 78 13.94 -10.52 1.83
N PHE A 79 13.94 -9.19 1.75
CA PHE A 79 12.85 -8.33 2.21
C PHE A 79 12.49 -8.58 3.68
N GLY A 80 13.50 -8.62 4.55
CA GLY A 80 13.32 -8.81 5.98
C GLY A 80 12.51 -7.67 6.57
N PHE A 81 11.34 -8.00 7.11
CA PHE A 81 10.45 -7.02 7.74
C PHE A 81 11.11 -6.40 8.98
N LEU A 82 11.06 -5.08 9.07
CA LEU A 82 11.49 -4.33 10.25
C LEU A 82 10.30 -3.78 11.02
N ASP A 83 9.42 -3.06 10.34
CA ASP A 83 8.35 -2.30 10.99
C ASP A 83 7.27 -1.86 9.99
N PHE A 84 6.14 -1.39 10.51
CA PHE A 84 5.16 -0.62 9.76
C PHE A 84 5.43 0.87 9.92
N ALA A 85 5.67 1.57 8.81
CA ALA A 85 5.59 3.03 8.82
C ALA A 85 4.14 3.51 8.89
N LEU A 86 3.19 2.69 8.42
CA LEU A 86 1.76 2.93 8.54
C LEU A 86 0.98 1.62 8.49
N ASP A 87 -0.04 1.50 9.34
CA ASP A 87 -1.02 0.41 9.34
C ASP A 87 -2.38 1.01 9.73
N GLU A 88 -3.15 1.50 8.77
CA GLU A 88 -4.44 2.16 9.05
C GLU A 88 -5.51 1.93 7.98
N THR A 89 -6.77 2.14 8.37
CA THR A 89 -7.88 2.29 7.44
C THR A 89 -7.93 3.69 6.85
N PHE A 90 -8.31 3.81 5.58
CA PHE A 90 -8.44 5.10 4.89
C PHE A 90 -9.66 5.11 3.97
N SER A 91 -10.06 6.31 3.54
CA SER A 91 -11.20 6.53 2.65
C SER A 91 -10.83 7.55 1.57
N ILE A 92 -11.10 7.23 0.31
CA ILE A 92 -10.92 8.12 -0.83
C ILE A 92 -12.31 8.53 -1.35
N PRO A 93 -12.69 9.81 -1.28
CA PRO A 93 -13.91 10.27 -1.92
C PRO A 93 -13.89 10.06 -3.43
N TYR A 94 -15.06 10.00 -4.04
CA TYR A 94 -15.17 9.80 -5.49
C TYR A 94 -14.45 10.90 -6.27
N SER A 95 -13.64 10.49 -7.25
CA SER A 95 -12.85 11.39 -8.09
C SER A 95 -11.83 12.27 -7.35
N GLU A 96 -11.52 11.95 -6.08
CA GLU A 96 -10.52 12.65 -5.28
C GLU A 96 -9.23 11.83 -5.13
N ASN A 97 -8.17 12.50 -4.66
CA ASN A 97 -6.89 11.87 -4.35
C ASN A 97 -6.68 11.78 -2.83
N TYR A 98 -5.98 10.73 -2.39
CA TYR A 98 -5.53 10.58 -1.01
C TYR A 98 -4.01 10.74 -0.93
N THR A 99 -3.54 11.71 -0.15
CA THR A 99 -2.12 12.00 0.05
C THR A 99 -1.80 12.00 1.53
N LYS A 100 -0.76 11.25 1.93
CA LYS A 100 -0.26 11.23 3.30
C LYS A 100 1.26 11.27 3.32
N ASN A 101 1.81 12.14 4.16
CA ASN A 101 3.24 12.24 4.42
C ASN A 101 3.57 11.55 5.75
N ILE A 102 4.53 10.62 5.72
CA ILE A 102 4.93 9.83 6.88
C ILE A 102 6.44 9.89 7.01
N THR A 103 6.90 10.16 8.22
CA THR A 103 8.32 10.07 8.60
C THR A 103 8.47 8.85 9.50
N TRP A 104 9.33 7.92 9.10
CA TRP A 104 9.71 6.78 9.91
C TRP A 104 11.17 6.92 10.37
N SER A 105 11.41 6.72 11.66
CA SER A 105 12.73 6.79 12.28
C SER A 105 13.19 5.39 12.69
N SER A 106 14.33 4.94 12.15
CA SER A 106 14.83 3.62 12.48
C SER A 106 15.21 3.50 13.95
N GLN A 107 15.71 4.58 14.55
CA GLN A 107 16.10 4.63 15.96
C GLN A 107 14.88 4.51 16.88
N GLU A 108 13.79 5.21 16.57
CA GLU A 108 12.54 5.13 17.33
C GLU A 108 11.91 3.74 17.22
N ALA A 109 12.04 3.09 16.05
CA ALA A 109 11.66 1.70 15.83
C ALA A 109 12.62 0.67 16.47
N GLY A 110 13.66 1.09 17.18
CA GLY A 110 14.62 0.21 17.87
C GLY A 110 15.77 -0.32 17.01
N TYR A 111 15.94 0.21 15.79
CA TYR A 111 16.97 -0.19 14.83
C TYR A 111 18.03 0.90 14.61
N ASN A 112 19.12 0.82 15.39
CA ASN A 112 20.19 1.82 15.39
C ASN A 112 21.21 1.69 14.24
N ASN A 113 21.17 0.59 13.49
CA ASN A 113 22.19 0.22 12.50
C ASN A 113 21.61 -0.04 11.09
N VAL A 114 20.41 0.48 10.80
CA VAL A 114 19.83 0.38 9.46
C VAL A 114 20.71 1.14 8.47
N LYS A 115 21.06 0.49 7.36
CA LYS A 115 21.86 1.10 6.30
C LYS A 115 20.94 1.71 5.26
N LYS A 116 21.18 2.98 4.91
CA LYS A 116 20.39 3.71 3.91
C LYS A 116 20.32 3.00 2.55
N ASN A 117 21.36 2.27 2.17
CA ASN A 117 21.40 1.50 0.91
C ASN A 117 20.77 0.09 1.00
N ASN A 118 20.24 -0.28 2.17
CA ASN A 118 19.62 -1.58 2.43
C ASN A 118 18.29 -1.40 3.18
N ILE A 119 17.53 -0.38 2.82
CA ILE A 119 16.19 -0.12 3.32
C ILE A 119 15.26 0.11 2.14
N MET A 120 14.05 -0.42 2.21
CA MET A 120 13.03 -0.32 1.16
C MET A 120 11.66 -0.15 1.81
N VAL A 121 10.80 0.60 1.13
CA VAL A 121 9.42 0.85 1.53
C VAL A 121 8.50 0.12 0.55
N ILE A 122 7.54 -0.65 1.07
CA ILE A 122 6.52 -1.33 0.28
C ILE A 122 5.16 -0.86 0.76
N ALA A 123 4.37 -0.25 -0.13
CA ALA A 123 3.00 0.14 0.17
C ALA A 123 2.01 -0.88 -0.43
N ALA A 124 1.04 -1.31 0.35
CA ALA A 124 -0.02 -2.22 -0.07
C ALA A 124 -1.39 -1.72 0.41
N VAL A 125 -2.36 -1.72 -0.51
CA VAL A 125 -3.75 -1.39 -0.24
C VAL A 125 -4.56 -2.68 -0.23
N PHE A 126 -5.33 -2.87 0.84
CA PHE A 126 -6.23 -4.01 1.02
C PHE A 126 -7.67 -3.55 0.98
N ASN A 127 -8.53 -4.35 0.34
CA ASN A 127 -9.97 -4.15 0.38
C ASN A 127 -10.47 -4.24 1.83
N PRO A 128 -11.53 -3.50 2.18
CA PRO A 128 -12.06 -3.46 3.53
C PRO A 128 -12.80 -4.76 3.88
N GLU A 129 -13.25 -5.50 2.86
CA GLU A 129 -13.88 -6.79 3.03
C GLU A 129 -12.86 -7.88 3.35
N VAL A 130 -13.08 -8.57 4.47
CA VAL A 130 -12.20 -9.64 4.94
C VAL A 130 -12.72 -10.98 4.40
N HIS A 131 -11.90 -11.66 3.60
CA HIS A 131 -12.20 -13.01 3.13
C HIS A 131 -11.28 -14.03 3.80
N LYS A 132 -11.87 -15.01 4.48
CA LYS A 132 -11.12 -16.18 4.98
C LYS A 132 -10.98 -17.21 3.85
N LYS A 133 -9.75 -17.52 3.46
CA LYS A 133 -9.45 -18.63 2.53
C LYS A 133 -8.40 -19.53 3.15
N TYR A 134 -8.51 -20.83 2.91
CA TYR A 134 -7.55 -21.82 3.39
C TYR A 134 -6.57 -22.15 2.27
N ALA A 135 -5.27 -22.18 2.60
CA ALA A 135 -4.28 -22.75 1.69
C ALA A 135 -4.42 -24.27 1.72
N TYR A 136 -4.61 -24.88 0.55
CA TYR A 136 -4.49 -26.32 0.36
C TYR A 136 -3.17 -26.62 -0.35
N PRO A 137 -2.04 -26.73 0.39
CA PRO A 137 -0.77 -27.09 -0.21
C PRO A 137 -0.87 -28.53 -0.76
N ARG A 138 -0.39 -28.75 -1.99
CA ARG A 138 -0.34 -30.11 -2.55
C ARG A 138 0.71 -30.93 -1.79
N LEU A 139 0.27 -31.91 -1.02
CA LEU A 139 1.15 -32.95 -0.49
C LEU A 139 1.61 -33.84 -1.65
N LYS A 140 2.89 -33.75 -2.05
CA LYS A 140 3.52 -34.81 -2.84
C LYS A 140 4.01 -35.89 -1.88
N THR A 141 3.17 -36.87 -1.57
CA THR A 141 3.62 -38.13 -0.97
C THR A 141 3.96 -39.10 -2.11
N HIS A 142 5.24 -39.20 -2.47
CA HIS A 142 5.73 -40.36 -3.22
C HIS A 142 6.03 -41.46 -2.19
N LEU A 143 5.03 -42.27 -1.88
CA LEU A 143 5.25 -43.54 -1.16
C LEU A 143 5.70 -44.57 -2.20
N THR A 144 7.01 -44.78 -2.29
CA THR A 144 7.56 -45.99 -2.92
C THR A 144 7.38 -47.12 -1.91
N LEU A 145 6.34 -47.93 -2.06
CA LEU A 145 6.27 -49.22 -1.38
C LEU A 145 7.04 -50.22 -2.23
N ILE A 146 8.21 -50.58 -1.74
CA ILE A 146 8.95 -51.77 -2.16
C ILE A 146 8.13 -52.96 -1.66
N THR A 147 7.70 -53.82 -2.58
CA THR A 147 7.27 -55.19 -2.27
C THR A 147 8.08 -56.13 -3.15
#